data_AF-A0A4Q0NXY0-F1
#
_entry.id   AF-A0A4Q0NXY0-F1
#
_cell.length_a   1.000
_cell.length_b   1.000
_cell.length_c   1.000
_cell.angle_alpha   90.00
_cell.angle_beta   90.00
_cell.angle_gamma   90.00
#
_symmetry.space_group_name_H-M   'P 1'
#
loop_
_entity.id
_entity.type
_entity.pdbx_description
1 polymer ?
#
loop_
_entity_poly.entity_id
_entity_poly.type
_entity_poly.pdbx_seq_one_letter_code
_entity_poly.pdbx_strand_id
1 'polypeptide(L)'
;MAIIITDECINCGACEPECPNTAIYEGADDWRYSDGTDLEGKVVLPNGKEVDAEETQEPISDEVYYIAPDKCTECMGFHEEPQCAAVCPVDCCVPDEDHVETEEELLGKQAFMHHN
;
A
#
# COMPACT_ATOMS: atom_id res chain seq x y z
N MET A 1 10.23 5.63 1.26
CA MET A 1 10.04 4.86 0.01
C MET A 1 8.93 3.87 0.21
N ALA A 2 7.92 3.82 -0.65
CA ALA A 2 6.96 2.72 -0.60
C ALA A 2 7.66 1.34 -0.61
N ILE A 3 6.98 0.31 -0.12
CA ILE A 3 7.44 -1.08 -0.26
C ILE A 3 6.84 -1.68 -1.53
N ILE A 4 7.61 -2.50 -2.24
CA ILE A 4 7.17 -3.30 -3.38
C ILE A 4 7.32 -4.80 -3.05
N ILE A 5 6.45 -5.63 -3.66
CA ILE A 5 6.58 -7.09 -3.63
C ILE A 5 7.21 -7.53 -4.95
N THR A 6 8.35 -8.23 -4.90
CA THR A 6 9.04 -8.72 -6.09
C THR A 6 8.41 -10.00 -6.65
N ASP A 7 8.88 -10.42 -7.82
CA ASP A 7 8.51 -11.68 -8.48
C ASP A 7 8.97 -12.94 -7.72
N GLU A 8 9.77 -12.79 -6.66
CA GLU A 8 10.14 -13.87 -5.75
C GLU A 8 9.00 -14.27 -4.78
N CYS A 9 7.89 -13.53 -4.80
CA CYS A 9 6.71 -13.84 -4.00
C CYS A 9 6.16 -15.24 -4.28
N ILE A 10 5.87 -15.97 -3.20
CA ILE A 10 5.37 -17.35 -3.24
C ILE A 10 3.86 -17.46 -2.98
N ASN A 11 3.12 -16.35 -3.04
CA ASN A 11 1.67 -16.28 -2.81
C ASN A 11 1.20 -16.96 -1.50
N CYS A 12 1.93 -16.73 -0.40
CA CYS A 12 1.59 -17.33 0.89
C CYS A 12 0.49 -16.60 1.67
N GLY A 13 0.12 -15.37 1.27
CA GLY A 13 -0.92 -14.56 1.90
C GLY A 13 -0.57 -13.98 3.29
N ALA A 14 0.67 -14.14 3.76
CA ALA A 14 1.04 -13.73 5.12
C ALA A 14 1.10 -12.20 5.32
N CYS A 15 1.43 -11.44 4.28
CA CYS A 15 1.65 -9.99 4.39
C CYS A 15 0.38 -9.14 4.27
N GLU A 16 -0.62 -9.62 3.53
CA GLU A 16 -1.90 -8.92 3.30
C GLU A 16 -2.61 -8.47 4.59
N PRO A 17 -2.87 -9.34 5.59
CA PRO A 17 -3.60 -8.95 6.79
C PRO A 17 -2.81 -8.02 7.72
N GLU A 18 -1.49 -7.89 7.52
CA GLU A 18 -0.62 -7.07 8.36
C GLU A 18 -0.57 -5.60 7.90
N CYS A 19 -1.11 -5.29 6.72
CA CYS A 19 -1.08 -3.92 6.21
C CYS A 19 -2.15 -3.05 6.87
N PRO A 20 -1.78 -1.98 7.62
CA PRO A 20 -2.75 -1.13 8.31
C PRO A 20 -3.64 -0.29 7.38
N ASN A 21 -3.23 -0.14 6.11
CA ASN A 21 -3.96 0.65 5.12
C ASN A 21 -4.64 -0.23 4.05
N THR A 22 -4.58 -1.56 4.20
CA THR A 22 -4.98 -2.51 3.14
C THR A 22 -4.38 -2.11 1.78
N ALA A 23 -3.05 -1.92 1.74
CA ALA A 23 -2.33 -1.56 0.52
C ALA A 23 -1.83 -2.79 -0.25
N ILE A 24 -1.94 -3.99 0.32
CA ILE A 24 -1.49 -5.25 -0.26
C ILE A 24 -2.71 -6.02 -0.77
N TYR A 25 -2.62 -6.56 -1.98
CA TYR A 25 -3.69 -7.36 -2.60
C TYR A 25 -3.10 -8.58 -3.30
N GLU A 26 -3.89 -9.64 -3.45
CA GLU A 26 -3.52 -10.82 -4.23
C GLU A 26 -3.41 -10.46 -5.72
N GLY A 27 -2.62 -11.24 -6.47
CA GLY A 27 -2.49 -11.03 -7.91
C GLY A 27 -3.84 -11.12 -8.63
N ALA A 28 -4.05 -10.25 -9.61
CA ALA A 28 -5.28 -10.07 -10.38
C ALA A 28 -6.50 -9.54 -9.61
N ASP A 29 -6.39 -9.32 -8.30
CA ASP A 29 -7.48 -8.71 -7.54
C ASP A 29 -7.52 -7.20 -7.75
N ASP A 30 -8.71 -6.71 -8.07
CA ASP A 30 -9.05 -5.29 -8.15
C ASP A 30 -9.00 -4.63 -6.76
N TRP A 31 -8.63 -3.35 -6.69
CA TRP A 31 -8.49 -2.62 -5.43
C TRP A 31 -9.15 -1.24 -5.42
N ARG A 32 -9.35 -0.66 -4.23
CA ARG A 32 -9.87 0.72 -4.06
C ARG A 32 -9.04 1.54 -3.09
N TYR A 33 -9.12 2.86 -3.23
CA TYR A 33 -8.54 3.78 -2.26
C TYR A 33 -9.27 3.71 -0.91
N SER A 34 -10.59 3.48 -0.92
CA SER A 34 -11.42 3.32 0.28
C SER A 34 -11.14 2.06 1.10
N ASP A 35 -10.52 1.03 0.52
CA ASP A 35 -10.32 -0.24 1.22
C ASP A 35 -9.36 -0.03 2.41
N GLY A 36 -9.82 -0.21 3.65
CA GLY A 36 -8.97 -0.03 4.83
C GLY A 36 -8.49 1.42 5.08
N THR A 37 -9.20 2.42 4.54
CA THR A 37 -8.96 3.85 4.82
C THR A 37 -10.28 4.57 5.11
N ASP A 38 -10.20 5.84 5.53
CA ASP A 38 -11.36 6.71 5.73
C ASP A 38 -11.71 7.53 4.46
N LEU A 39 -11.11 7.21 3.31
CA LEU A 39 -11.34 7.95 2.06
C LEU A 39 -12.69 7.60 1.44
N GLU A 40 -13.46 8.65 1.10
CA GLU A 40 -14.78 8.53 0.47
C GLU A 40 -14.97 9.58 -0.63
N GLY A 41 -15.65 9.20 -1.70
CA GLY A 41 -15.97 10.03 -2.85
C GLY A 41 -14.75 10.58 -3.57
N LYS A 42 -14.92 11.76 -4.18
CA LYS A 42 -13.87 12.40 -4.98
C LYS A 42 -12.85 13.09 -4.10
N VAL A 43 -11.60 12.64 -4.17
CA VAL A 43 -10.48 13.18 -3.40
C VAL A 43 -9.30 13.56 -4.32
N VAL A 44 -8.48 14.50 -3.85
CA VAL A 44 -7.21 14.84 -4.49
C VAL A 44 -6.10 14.27 -3.63
N LEU A 45 -5.39 13.28 -4.15
CA LEU A 45 -4.29 12.63 -3.44
C LEU A 45 -3.13 13.61 -3.19
N PRO A 46 -2.23 13.33 -2.24
CA PRO A 46 -1.05 14.17 -1.98
C PRO A 46 -0.14 14.39 -3.21
N ASN A 47 -0.13 13.44 -4.15
CA ASN A 47 0.59 13.56 -5.42
C ASN A 47 -0.14 14.43 -6.47
N GLY A 48 -1.32 14.97 -6.16
CA GLY A 48 -2.15 15.82 -7.02
C GLY A 48 -3.13 15.08 -7.94
N LYS A 49 -3.16 13.73 -7.91
CA LYS A 49 -4.11 12.94 -8.70
C LYS A 49 -5.53 13.06 -8.14
N GLU A 50 -6.49 13.38 -9.00
CA GLU A 50 -7.91 13.34 -8.66
C GLU A 50 -8.42 11.91 -8.85
N VAL A 51 -9.04 11.34 -7.82
CA VAL A 51 -9.59 9.97 -7.84
C VAL A 51 -10.96 9.94 -7.16
N ASP A 52 -11.76 8.93 -7.49
CA ASP A 52 -12.97 8.56 -6.74
C ASP A 52 -12.59 7.35 -5.85
N ALA A 53 -12.78 7.48 -4.54
CA ALA A 53 -12.20 6.55 -3.57
C ALA A 53 -12.79 5.14 -3.67
N GLU A 54 -14.05 5.04 -4.08
CA GLU A 54 -14.80 3.80 -4.26
C GLU A 54 -14.68 3.21 -5.67
N GLU A 55 -14.06 3.94 -6.60
CA GLU A 55 -13.81 3.45 -7.95
C GLU A 55 -12.73 2.36 -7.94
N THR A 56 -13.08 1.22 -8.52
CA THR A 56 -12.18 0.08 -8.68
C THR A 56 -11.00 0.44 -9.58
N GLN A 57 -9.80 0.09 -9.12
CA GLN A 57 -8.54 0.21 -9.85
C GLN A 57 -8.09 -1.16 -10.35
N GLU A 58 -7.48 -1.19 -11.55
CA GLU A 58 -6.90 -2.41 -12.12
C GLU A 58 -5.72 -2.92 -11.26
N PRO A 59 -5.50 -4.25 -11.20
CA PRO A 59 -4.39 -4.84 -10.48
C PRO A 59 -3.04 -4.39 -11.06
N ILE A 60 -2.05 -4.20 -10.18
CA ILE A 60 -0.66 -3.88 -10.60
C ILE A 60 0.07 -5.15 -11.07
N SER A 61 -0.30 -6.30 -10.52
CA SER A 61 0.25 -7.61 -10.87
C SER A 61 -0.89 -8.61 -11.03
N ASP A 62 -0.82 -9.44 -12.06
CA ASP A 62 -1.75 -10.55 -12.31
C ASP A 62 -1.23 -11.89 -11.74
N GLU A 63 0.01 -11.94 -11.25
CA GLU A 63 0.70 -13.20 -10.95
C GLU A 63 1.01 -13.40 -9.46
N VAL A 64 1.38 -12.32 -8.78
CA VAL A 64 1.80 -12.34 -7.38
C VAL A 64 1.11 -11.23 -6.60
N TYR A 65 1.10 -11.34 -5.27
CA TYR A 65 0.69 -10.23 -4.41
C TYR A 65 1.44 -8.94 -4.79
N TYR A 66 0.74 -7.81 -4.72
CA TYR A 66 1.30 -6.50 -5.05
C TYR A 66 0.91 -5.45 -4.01
N ILE A 67 1.64 -4.34 -3.99
CA ILE A 67 1.36 -3.18 -3.14
C ILE A 67 0.89 -2.01 -4.01
N ALA A 68 -0.23 -1.39 -3.65
CA ALA A 68 -0.66 -0.11 -4.18
C ALA A 68 0.19 1.02 -3.53
N PRO A 69 1.13 1.64 -4.26
CA PRO A 69 2.12 2.56 -3.66
C PRO A 69 1.48 3.83 -3.08
N ASP A 70 0.39 4.30 -3.68
CA ASP A 70 -0.37 5.46 -3.18
C ASP A 70 -0.97 5.22 -1.78
N LYS A 71 -1.10 3.96 -1.35
CA LYS A 71 -1.60 3.57 -0.02
C LYS A 71 -0.50 3.09 0.93
N CYS A 72 0.72 2.86 0.44
CA CYS A 72 1.83 2.42 1.28
C CYS A 72 2.41 3.59 2.06
N THR A 73 2.48 3.46 3.39
CA THR A 73 3.11 4.47 4.27
C THR A 73 4.37 3.95 4.94
N GLU A 74 4.93 2.82 4.50
CA GLU A 74 5.98 2.08 5.24
C GLU A 74 5.60 1.79 6.70
N CYS A 75 4.30 1.66 6.97
CA CYS A 75 3.74 1.59 8.32
C CYS A 75 3.99 2.84 9.20
N MET A 76 4.57 3.93 8.67
CA MET A 76 4.72 5.18 9.41
C MET A 76 3.35 5.69 9.90
N GLY A 77 3.34 6.11 11.16
CA GLY A 77 2.11 6.47 11.89
C GLY A 77 1.40 5.28 12.57
N PHE A 78 1.82 4.04 12.30
CA PHE A 78 1.25 2.82 12.91
C PHE A 78 2.28 1.97 13.64
N HIS A 79 3.41 1.70 12.99
CA HIS A 79 4.50 0.86 13.50
C HIS A 79 5.85 1.52 13.20
N GLU A 80 6.91 1.04 13.88
CA GLU A 80 8.28 1.55 13.68
C GLU A 80 8.96 0.99 12.42
N GLU A 81 8.47 -0.16 11.91
CA GLU A 81 9.03 -0.86 10.75
C GLU A 81 7.91 -1.43 9.85
N PRO A 82 8.16 -1.71 8.55
CA PRO A 82 7.19 -2.32 7.65
C PRO A 82 6.81 -3.74 8.07
N GLN A 83 5.54 -3.94 8.47
CA GLN A 83 5.09 -5.25 8.97
C GLN A 83 5.08 -6.32 7.88
N CYS A 84 4.79 -5.95 6.63
CA CYS A 84 4.83 -6.88 5.49
C CYS A 84 6.22 -7.48 5.24
N ALA A 85 7.28 -6.71 5.47
CA ALA A 85 8.66 -7.20 5.37
C ALA A 85 9.00 -8.11 6.56
N ALA A 86 8.55 -7.76 7.76
CA ALA A 86 8.80 -8.56 8.97
C ALA A 86 8.18 -9.98 8.92
N VAL A 87 7.08 -10.17 8.19
CA VAL A 87 6.37 -11.46 8.09
C VAL A 87 6.67 -12.25 6.81
N CYS A 88 7.37 -11.64 5.84
CA CYS A 88 7.60 -12.29 4.54
C CYS A 88 8.60 -13.45 4.69
N PRO A 89 8.25 -14.70 4.33
CA PRO A 89 9.12 -15.86 4.52
C PRO A 89 10.26 -15.96 3.49
N VAL A 90 10.22 -15.13 2.45
CA VAL A 90 11.17 -15.13 1.31
C VAL A 90 11.79 -13.76 1.07
N ASP A 91 11.62 -12.81 2.01
CA ASP A 91 12.22 -11.47 1.97
C ASP A 91 11.93 -10.66 0.68
N CYS A 92 10.81 -10.93 0.01
CA CYS A 92 10.45 -10.29 -1.27
C CYS A 92 9.70 -8.94 -1.13
N CYS A 93 9.41 -8.51 0.10
CA CYS A 93 8.81 -7.21 0.40
C CYS A 93 9.94 -6.20 0.65
N VAL A 94 10.36 -5.48 -0.38
CA VAL A 94 11.57 -4.65 -0.36
C VAL A 94 11.25 -3.18 -0.63
N PRO A 95 12.14 -2.24 -0.27
CA PRO A 95 11.93 -0.83 -0.60
C PRO A 95 11.88 -0.60 -2.13
N ASP A 96 10.92 0.22 -2.57
CA ASP A 96 10.71 0.58 -3.98
C ASP A 96 11.56 1.80 -4.36
N GLU A 97 12.52 1.62 -5.26
CA GLU A 97 13.41 2.69 -5.73
C GLU A 97 12.72 3.71 -6.66
N ASP A 98 11.57 3.37 -7.25
CA ASP A 98 10.80 4.26 -8.11
C ASP A 98 9.80 5.14 -7.31
N HIS A 99 9.54 4.78 -6.05
CA HIS A 99 8.62 5.48 -5.14
C HIS A 99 9.31 5.90 -3.84
N VAL A 100 10.40 6.66 -3.96
CA VAL A 100 11.13 7.22 -2.82
C VAL A 100 10.34 8.37 -2.18
N GLU A 101 10.06 8.22 -0.89
CA GLU A 101 9.30 9.17 -0.07
C GLU A 101 10.04 9.42 1.24
N THR A 102 9.98 10.64 1.72
CA THR A 102 10.49 11.09 3.02
C THR A 102 9.53 10.74 4.15
N GLU A 103 10.02 10.70 5.39
CA GLU A 103 9.18 10.48 6.58
C GLU A 103 8.02 11.49 6.67
N GLU A 104 8.26 12.75 6.32
CA GLU A 104 7.22 13.79 6.29
C GLU A 104 6.12 13.47 5.27
N GLU A 105 6.49 13.01 4.07
CA GLU A 105 5.54 12.61 3.04
C GLU A 105 4.72 11.39 3.46
N LEU A 106 5.35 10.38 4.08
CA LEU A 106 4.67 9.17 4.56
C LEU A 106 3.69 9.46 5.69
N LEU A 107 4.09 10.30 6.66
CA LEU A 107 3.21 10.74 7.73
C LEU A 107 2.07 11.62 7.20
N GLY A 108 2.34 12.46 6.19
CA GLY A 108 1.31 13.23 5.49
C GLY A 108 0.30 12.34 4.77
N LYS A 109 0.78 11.30 4.08
CA LYS A 109 -0.06 10.28 3.42
C LYS A 109 -0.91 9.51 4.44
N GLN A 110 -0.32 9.12 5.57
CA GLN A 110 -1.05 8.46 6.65
C GLN A 110 -2.18 9.36 7.19
N ALA A 111 -1.87 10.62 7.51
CA ALA A 111 -2.85 11.57 8.02
C ALA A 111 -3.95 11.91 7.01
N PHE A 112 -3.63 11.84 5.71
CA PHE A 112 -4.60 12.01 4.64
C PHE A 112 -5.56 10.82 4.52
N MET A 113 -5.08 9.58 4.69
CA MET A 113 -5.94 8.39 4.57
C MET A 113 -6.78 8.12 5.80
N HIS A 114 -6.35 8.61 6.97
CA HIS A 114 -6.96 8.29 8.26
C HIS A 114 -7.30 9.58 9.00
N HIS A 115 -8.58 9.93 9.01
CA HIS A 115 -9.09 11.15 9.60
C HIS A 115 -9.67 10.83 10.99
N ASN A 116 -8.92 11.13 12.05
CA ASN A 116 -9.46 11.09 13.43
C ASN A 116 -10.51 12.18 13.69
#